data_AF-A0A914YCZ3-F1
#
_entry.id   AF-A0A914YCZ3-F1
#
_cell.length_a   1.000
_cell.length_b   1.000
_cell.length_c   1.000
_cell.angle_alpha   90.00
_cell.angle_beta   90.00
_cell.angle_gamma   90.00
#
_symmetry.space_group_name_H-M   'P 1'
#
loop_
_entity.id
_entity.type
_entity.pdbx_description
1 polymer ?
#
loop_
_entity_poly.entity_id
_entity_poly.type
_entity_poly.pdbx_seq_one_letter_code
_entity_poly.pdbx_strand_id
1 'polypeptide(L)'
;MKMRHDLKTKYNIPLAIIVEPEPTMVPHAVKEFCSQVKCKALFHNNMYENDEGKRDSIMENLCKSNYIQCTSFEDQCVVPVQTLKTGKGNDFGVFTPYKKSWLAAIEANIPKYLKLYDLKDLKYRNKDDLIIEVTNEIPLPETMASLDHAAFEYGKWSKSEEEIIKMADNFIELKGDNYKKTRDFPYLSDGTSRLSPYLAIGSISAKYLMV
;
A
#
# COMPACT_ATOMS: atom_id res chain seq x y z
N MET A 1 2.29 16.97 4.89
CA MET A 1 2.04 15.65 4.25
C MET A 1 3.40 15.00 3.94
N LYS A 2 3.85 14.00 4.73
CA LYS A 2 5.23 13.43 4.66
C LYS A 2 5.57 12.85 3.28
N MET A 3 4.65 12.06 2.69
CA MET A 3 4.81 11.49 1.34
C MET A 3 5.07 12.55 0.27
N ARG A 4 4.31 13.65 0.25
CA ARG A 4 4.52 14.77 -0.69
C ARG A 4 5.93 15.35 -0.57
N HIS A 5 6.39 15.56 0.68
CA HIS A 5 7.72 16.06 0.96
C HIS A 5 8.79 15.10 0.45
N ASP A 6 8.71 13.81 0.82
CA ASP A 6 9.70 12.80 0.44
C ASP A 6 9.77 12.59 -1.08
N LEU A 7 8.62 12.52 -1.76
CA LEU A 7 8.56 12.40 -3.23
C LEU A 7 9.30 13.56 -3.91
N LYS A 8 9.06 14.79 -3.46
CA LYS A 8 9.70 15.97 -4.05
C LYS A 8 11.19 16.06 -3.69
N THR A 9 11.57 15.89 -2.42
CA THR A 9 12.95 16.12 -1.97
C THR A 9 13.90 14.97 -2.30
N LYS A 10 13.43 13.72 -2.23
CA LYS A 10 14.27 12.54 -2.50
C LYS A 10 14.29 12.16 -3.99
N TYR A 11 13.15 12.29 -4.69
CA TYR A 11 12.99 11.74 -6.05
C TYR A 11 12.65 12.79 -7.13
N ASN A 12 12.41 14.05 -6.72
CA ASN A 12 11.87 15.11 -7.58
C ASN A 12 10.53 14.75 -8.24
N ILE A 13 9.73 13.88 -7.61
CA ILE A 13 8.42 13.45 -8.12
C ILE A 13 7.34 14.36 -7.51
N PRO A 14 6.49 15.03 -8.33
CA PRO A 14 5.36 15.77 -7.82
C PRO A 14 4.23 14.83 -7.39
N LEU A 15 3.51 15.20 -6.32
CA LEU A 15 2.28 14.50 -5.88
C LEU A 15 1.07 15.37 -6.19
N ALA A 16 0.22 14.90 -7.11
CA ALA A 16 -1.10 15.44 -7.37
C ALA A 16 -2.10 14.96 -6.31
N ILE A 17 -3.01 15.82 -5.87
CA ILE A 17 -4.16 15.42 -5.05
C ILE A 17 -5.41 15.87 -5.76
N ILE A 18 -6.28 14.90 -6.07
CA ILE A 18 -7.56 15.12 -6.71
C ILE A 18 -8.61 14.71 -5.69
N VAL A 19 -9.48 15.65 -5.33
CA VAL A 19 -10.60 15.40 -4.42
C VAL A 19 -11.84 15.23 -5.28
N GLU A 20 -12.37 14.01 -5.30
CA GLU A 20 -13.61 13.66 -5.98
C GLU A 20 -14.60 13.12 -4.93
N PRO A 21 -15.66 13.86 -4.60
CA PRO A 21 -16.61 13.47 -3.55
C PRO A 21 -17.46 12.25 -3.94
N GLU A 22 -17.65 11.98 -5.23
CA GLU A 22 -18.44 10.84 -5.71
C GLU A 22 -17.51 9.67 -6.07
N PRO A 23 -17.48 8.56 -5.30
CA PRO A 23 -16.54 7.46 -5.52
C PRO A 23 -16.59 6.88 -6.95
N THR A 24 -17.77 6.89 -7.57
CA THR A 24 -17.98 6.39 -8.94
C THR A 24 -17.36 7.30 -10.02
N MET A 25 -17.06 8.56 -9.69
CA MET A 25 -16.45 9.54 -10.60
C MET A 25 -14.93 9.58 -10.51
N VAL A 26 -14.31 8.96 -9.49
CA VAL A 26 -12.85 8.92 -9.31
C VAL A 26 -12.10 8.49 -10.59
N PRO A 27 -12.49 7.43 -11.32
CA PRO A 27 -11.80 7.06 -12.57
C PRO A 27 -11.84 8.16 -13.65
N HIS A 28 -12.95 8.90 -13.74
CA HIS A 28 -13.10 9.99 -14.71
C HIS A 28 -12.20 11.17 -14.36
N ALA A 29 -12.13 11.52 -13.07
CA ALA A 29 -11.24 12.57 -12.58
C ALA A 29 -9.76 12.22 -12.84
N VAL A 30 -9.36 10.96 -12.60
CA VAL A 30 -8.01 10.46 -12.92
C VAL A 30 -7.75 10.50 -14.44
N LYS A 31 -8.70 10.09 -15.28
CA LYS A 31 -8.58 10.17 -16.75
C LYS A 31 -8.39 11.61 -17.22
N GLU A 32 -9.11 12.56 -16.61
CA GLU A 32 -9.02 13.96 -16.99
C GLU A 32 -7.65 14.53 -16.63
N PHE A 33 -7.18 14.25 -15.42
CA PHE A 33 -5.82 14.58 -15.01
C PHE A 33 -4.77 13.94 -15.93
N CYS A 34 -4.93 12.66 -16.30
CA CYS A 34 -4.04 11.99 -17.25
C CYS A 34 -3.98 12.73 -18.59
N SER A 35 -5.11 13.28 -19.05
CA SER A 35 -5.19 14.03 -20.31
C SER A 35 -4.43 15.37 -20.21
N GLN A 36 -4.60 16.09 -19.10
CA GLN A 36 -3.91 17.36 -18.82
C GLN A 36 -2.38 17.20 -18.81
N VAL A 37 -1.88 16.14 -18.17
CA VAL A 37 -0.43 15.86 -18.09
C VAL A 37 0.12 15.09 -19.29
N LYS A 38 -0.69 14.85 -20.33
CA LYS A 38 -0.34 14.06 -21.52
C LYS A 38 0.25 12.69 -21.15
N CYS A 39 -0.38 12.05 -20.18
CA CYS A 39 -0.02 10.74 -19.65
C CYS A 39 -0.06 9.69 -20.76
N LYS A 40 1.00 8.89 -20.88
CA LYS A 40 1.07 7.76 -21.81
C LYS A 40 0.83 6.41 -21.14
N ALA A 41 1.09 6.34 -19.84
CA ALA A 41 0.97 5.11 -19.07
C ALA A 41 0.57 5.41 -17.62
N LEU A 42 -0.42 4.68 -17.14
CA LEU A 42 -0.90 4.65 -15.76
C LEU A 42 -0.44 3.34 -15.10
N PHE A 43 0.20 3.48 -13.94
CA PHE A 43 0.64 2.36 -13.12
C PHE A 43 -0.04 2.45 -11.75
N HIS A 44 -0.63 1.36 -11.27
CA HIS A 44 -1.27 1.31 -9.96
C HIS A 44 -1.11 -0.06 -9.28
N ASN A 45 -1.28 -0.11 -7.96
CA ASN A 45 -1.36 -1.38 -7.24
C ASN A 45 -2.81 -1.86 -7.21
N ASN A 46 -3.00 -3.18 -7.23
CA ASN A 46 -4.31 -3.79 -7.06
C ASN A 46 -4.86 -3.55 -5.66
N MET A 47 -6.18 -3.41 -5.57
CA MET A 47 -6.95 -3.53 -4.33
C MET A 47 -8.05 -4.57 -4.55
N TYR A 48 -8.27 -5.44 -3.57
CA TYR A 48 -9.05 -6.68 -3.76
C TYR A 48 -10.50 -6.55 -3.32
N GLU A 49 -10.84 -5.43 -2.69
CA GLU A 49 -12.18 -5.08 -2.26
C GLU A 49 -13.11 -4.83 -3.45
N ASN A 50 -14.41 -5.05 -3.25
CA ASN A 50 -15.38 -5.11 -4.35
C ASN A 50 -15.55 -3.78 -5.10
N ASP A 51 -15.57 -2.67 -4.38
CA ASP A 51 -15.79 -1.36 -4.99
C ASP A 51 -14.54 -0.87 -5.71
N GLU A 52 -13.36 -1.18 -5.17
CA GLU A 52 -12.05 -0.97 -5.77
C GLU A 52 -11.89 -1.78 -7.04
N GLY A 53 -12.31 -3.06 -7.05
CA GLY A 53 -12.29 -3.89 -8.25
C GLY A 53 -13.19 -3.33 -9.38
N LYS A 54 -14.37 -2.80 -9.04
CA LYS A 54 -15.23 -2.10 -10.01
C LYS A 54 -14.58 -0.81 -10.51
N ARG A 55 -14.02 0.00 -9.60
CA ARG A 55 -13.34 1.25 -9.92
C ARG A 55 -12.18 1.02 -10.88
N ASP A 56 -11.35 0.02 -10.60
CA ASP A 56 -10.19 -0.33 -11.42
C ASP A 56 -10.61 -0.85 -12.80
N SER A 57 -11.67 -1.66 -12.86
CA SER A 57 -12.26 -2.09 -14.13
C SER A 57 -12.77 -0.92 -14.98
N ILE A 58 -13.37 0.10 -14.37
CA ILE A 58 -13.79 1.33 -15.07
C ILE A 58 -12.55 2.09 -15.56
N MET A 59 -11.53 2.24 -14.70
CA MET A 59 -10.28 2.94 -15.03
C MET A 59 -9.55 2.28 -16.20
N GLU A 60 -9.44 0.95 -16.24
CA GLU A 60 -8.82 0.21 -17.33
C GLU A 60 -9.53 0.46 -18.67
N ASN A 61 -10.86 0.47 -18.68
CA ASN A 61 -11.66 0.78 -19.88
C ASN A 61 -11.48 2.24 -20.34
N LEU A 62 -11.40 3.18 -19.39
CA LEU A 62 -11.11 4.59 -19.68
C LEU A 62 -9.70 4.74 -20.26
N CYS A 63 -8.69 4.10 -19.68
CA CYS A 63 -7.33 4.11 -20.21
C CYS A 63 -7.28 3.56 -21.64
N LYS A 64 -7.90 2.40 -21.88
CA LYS A 64 -7.95 1.75 -23.19
C LYS A 64 -8.60 2.63 -24.26
N SER A 65 -9.75 3.25 -23.96
CA SER A 65 -10.45 4.13 -24.89
C SER A 65 -9.70 5.44 -25.19
N ASN A 66 -8.78 5.83 -24.31
CA ASN A 66 -7.96 7.05 -24.44
C ASN A 66 -6.49 6.77 -24.83
N TYR A 67 -6.17 5.54 -25.25
CA TYR A 67 -4.81 5.15 -25.66
C TYR A 67 -3.73 5.36 -24.57
N ILE A 68 -4.11 5.23 -23.30
CA ILE A 68 -3.21 5.22 -22.15
C ILE A 68 -2.91 3.77 -21.79
N GLN A 69 -1.63 3.39 -21.73
CA GLN A 69 -1.25 2.07 -21.24
C GLN A 69 -1.59 1.94 -19.76
N CYS A 70 -2.43 0.99 -19.38
CA CYS A 70 -2.72 0.71 -17.97
C CYS A 70 -1.99 -0.55 -17.54
N THR A 71 -1.33 -0.52 -16.39
CA THR A 71 -0.65 -1.70 -15.83
C THR A 71 -0.79 -1.71 -14.32
N SER A 72 -1.27 -2.83 -13.78
CA SER A 72 -1.45 -3.01 -12.36
C SER A 72 -0.44 -4.00 -11.76
N PHE A 73 -0.22 -3.91 -10.45
CA PHE A 73 0.74 -4.75 -9.72
C PHE A 73 0.18 -5.33 -8.43
N GLU A 74 0.67 -6.53 -8.09
CA GLU A 74 0.39 -7.20 -6.83
C GLU A 74 1.37 -6.74 -5.75
N ASP A 75 0.88 -5.99 -4.76
CA ASP A 75 1.70 -5.42 -3.69
C ASP A 75 1.26 -5.86 -2.28
N GLN A 76 -0.04 -5.89 -2.01
CA GLN A 76 -0.57 -6.18 -0.68
C GLN A 76 -0.26 -7.61 -0.19
N CYS A 77 -0.20 -8.58 -1.10
CA CYS A 77 0.09 -9.98 -0.79
C CYS A 77 1.49 -10.39 -1.25
N VAL A 78 2.21 -11.14 -0.42
CA VAL A 78 3.54 -11.71 -0.75
C VAL A 78 3.43 -12.75 -1.86
N VAL A 79 2.46 -13.66 -1.71
CA VAL A 79 2.09 -14.64 -2.75
C VAL A 79 0.83 -14.10 -3.43
N PRO A 80 0.83 -13.89 -4.76
CA PRO A 80 -0.32 -13.34 -5.46
C PRO A 80 -1.59 -14.16 -5.25
N VAL A 81 -2.73 -13.48 -5.20
CA VAL A 81 -4.03 -14.11 -4.99
C VAL A 81 -4.33 -15.13 -6.09
N GLN A 82 -5.16 -16.13 -5.77
CA GLN A 82 -5.58 -17.21 -6.68
C GLN A 82 -4.46 -18.11 -7.25
N THR A 83 -3.20 -17.92 -6.86
CA THR A 83 -2.08 -18.77 -7.31
C THR A 83 -2.03 -20.12 -6.58
N LEU A 84 -2.48 -20.17 -5.33
CA LEU A 84 -2.47 -21.39 -4.52
C LEU A 84 -3.84 -22.07 -4.59
N LYS A 85 -3.85 -23.30 -5.10
CA LYS A 85 -5.03 -24.17 -5.13
C LYS A 85 -4.78 -25.45 -4.36
N THR A 86 -5.86 -26.07 -3.89
CA THR A 86 -5.85 -27.43 -3.36
C THR A 86 -5.46 -28.43 -4.45
N GLY A 87 -5.13 -29.67 -4.08
CA GLY A 87 -4.87 -30.73 -5.06
C GLY A 87 -6.04 -31.04 -6.00
N LYS A 88 -7.26 -30.55 -5.69
CA LYS A 88 -8.46 -30.64 -6.54
C LYS A 88 -8.68 -29.40 -7.41
N GLY A 89 -7.78 -28.41 -7.37
CA GLY A 89 -7.91 -27.15 -8.13
C GLY A 89 -8.81 -26.08 -7.48
N ASN A 90 -9.45 -26.38 -6.34
CA ASN A 90 -10.30 -25.44 -5.61
C ASN A 90 -9.51 -24.54 -4.67
N ASP A 91 -10.10 -23.43 -4.23
CA ASP A 91 -9.56 -22.59 -3.16
C ASP A 91 -9.50 -23.33 -1.82
N PHE A 92 -8.60 -22.90 -0.95
CA PHE A 92 -8.48 -23.45 0.39
C PHE A 92 -9.58 -22.88 1.31
N GLY A 93 -10.38 -23.77 1.91
CA GLY A 93 -11.34 -23.40 2.96
C GLY A 93 -10.79 -23.46 4.39
N VAL A 94 -9.56 -23.95 4.59
CA VAL A 94 -8.94 -24.12 5.92
C VAL A 94 -7.53 -23.53 5.92
N PHE A 95 -7.20 -22.77 6.97
CA PHE A 95 -5.93 -22.04 7.09
C PHE A 95 -4.69 -22.94 7.15
N THR A 96 -4.71 -24.02 7.93
CA THR A 96 -3.53 -24.88 8.11
C THR A 96 -2.98 -25.47 6.80
N PRO A 97 -3.78 -26.12 5.92
CA PRO A 97 -3.28 -26.58 4.63
C PRO A 97 -2.91 -25.42 3.68
N TYR A 98 -3.61 -24.28 3.74
CA TYR A 98 -3.21 -23.08 3.01
C TYR A 98 -1.81 -22.61 3.43
N LYS A 99 -1.55 -22.45 4.73
CA LYS A 99 -0.25 -22.04 5.28
C LYS A 99 0.88 -22.96 4.82
N LYS A 100 0.67 -24.28 4.83
CA LYS A 100 1.68 -25.25 4.36
C LYS A 100 2.00 -25.04 2.88
N SER A 101 0.98 -24.89 2.03
CA SER A 101 1.15 -24.62 0.60
C SER A 101 1.85 -23.27 0.36
N TRP A 102 1.46 -22.25 1.12
CA TRP A 102 1.99 -20.89 1.03
C TRP A 102 3.48 -20.82 1.39
N LEU A 103 3.91 -21.49 2.47
CA LEU A 103 5.32 -21.58 2.84
C LEU A 103 6.15 -22.26 1.74
N ALA A 104 5.68 -23.41 1.23
CA ALA A 104 6.36 -24.12 0.14
C ALA A 104 6.46 -23.27 -1.13
N ALA A 105 5.41 -22.50 -1.46
CA ALA A 105 5.43 -21.59 -2.61
C ALA A 105 6.47 -20.47 -2.45
N ILE A 106 6.60 -19.89 -1.25
CA ILE A 106 7.63 -18.89 -0.97
C ILE A 106 9.02 -19.46 -1.06
N GLU A 107 9.29 -20.58 -0.39
CA GLU A 107 10.60 -21.24 -0.42
C GLU A 107 11.06 -21.53 -1.86
N ALA A 108 10.14 -21.97 -2.72
CA ALA A 108 10.43 -22.24 -4.13
C ALA A 108 10.63 -20.98 -4.99
N ASN A 109 10.23 -19.78 -4.52
CA ASN A 109 10.15 -18.56 -5.32
C ASN A 109 10.66 -17.30 -4.60
N ILE A 110 11.58 -17.45 -3.62
CA ILE A 110 12.11 -16.33 -2.82
C ILE A 110 12.51 -15.12 -3.69
N PRO A 111 13.33 -15.25 -4.77
CA PRO A 111 13.75 -14.10 -5.56
C PRO A 111 12.61 -13.38 -6.29
N LYS A 112 11.47 -14.05 -6.47
CA LYS A 112 10.28 -13.49 -7.14
C LYS A 112 9.33 -12.85 -6.12
N TYR A 113 9.01 -13.54 -5.04
CA TYR A 113 7.99 -13.09 -4.07
C TYR A 113 8.52 -12.11 -3.04
N LEU A 114 9.82 -12.18 -2.70
CA LEU A 114 10.46 -11.32 -1.71
C LEU A 114 11.40 -10.28 -2.34
N LYS A 115 11.23 -10.01 -3.64
CA LYS A 115 12.01 -8.98 -4.32
C LYS A 115 11.66 -7.59 -3.79
N LEU A 116 12.66 -6.93 -3.22
CA LEU A 116 12.61 -5.51 -2.89
C LEU A 116 13.23 -4.69 -4.04
N TYR A 117 12.74 -3.47 -4.22
CA TYR A 117 13.24 -2.55 -5.25
C TYR A 117 14.01 -1.42 -4.58
N ASP A 118 15.24 -1.21 -5.03
CA ASP A 118 16.05 -0.08 -4.61
C ASP A 118 15.60 1.19 -5.34
N LEU A 119 15.25 2.21 -4.58
CA LEU A 119 14.75 3.48 -5.11
C LEU A 119 15.86 4.51 -5.36
N LYS A 120 17.13 4.20 -5.06
CA LYS A 120 18.24 5.16 -5.17
C LYS A 120 18.41 5.78 -6.56
N ASP A 121 18.04 5.03 -7.60
CA ASP A 121 18.17 5.46 -8.99
C ASP A 121 16.89 6.12 -9.53
N LEU A 122 15.84 6.21 -8.71
CA LEU A 122 14.59 6.85 -9.08
C LEU A 122 14.77 8.37 -9.11
N LYS A 123 14.78 8.96 -10.30
CA LYS A 123 14.73 10.41 -10.50
C LYS A 123 13.67 10.75 -11.53
N TYR A 124 12.76 11.64 -11.16
CA TYR A 124 11.85 12.23 -12.12
C TYR A 124 12.66 13.01 -13.16
N ARG A 125 12.54 12.61 -14.43
CA ARG A 125 13.38 13.12 -15.52
C ARG A 125 12.87 14.43 -16.13
N ASN A 126 11.63 14.83 -15.84
CA ASN A 126 11.09 16.07 -16.39
C ASN A 126 11.55 17.28 -15.55
N LYS A 127 12.07 18.30 -16.23
CA LYS A 127 12.56 19.55 -15.63
C LYS A 127 11.45 20.57 -15.44
N ASP A 128 10.36 20.44 -16.20
CA ASP A 128 9.21 21.30 -16.03
C ASP A 128 8.48 20.83 -14.78
N ASP A 129 8.50 21.66 -13.73
CA ASP A 129 7.64 21.44 -12.57
C ASP A 129 6.21 21.35 -13.11
N LEU A 130 5.61 20.16 -13.06
CA LEU A 130 4.16 20.02 -13.15
C LEU A 130 3.60 20.82 -11.96
N ILE A 131 3.26 22.09 -12.21
CA ILE A 131 2.55 22.93 -11.27
C ILE A 131 1.10 22.45 -11.32
N ILE A 132 0.85 21.38 -10.58
CA ILE A 132 -0.49 20.89 -10.33
C ILE A 132 -1.03 21.77 -9.21
N GLU A 133 -2.17 22.43 -9.41
CA GLU A 133 -2.80 23.21 -8.35
C GLU A 133 -2.99 22.32 -7.13
N VAL A 134 -2.20 22.62 -6.10
CA VAL A 134 -2.15 21.87 -4.88
C VAL A 134 -3.23 22.43 -3.98
N THR A 135 -4.34 21.71 -3.82
CA THR A 135 -5.13 21.91 -2.62
C THR A 135 -4.25 21.43 -1.46
N ASN A 136 -3.91 22.35 -0.55
CA ASN A 136 -3.23 21.99 0.69
C ASN A 136 -4.19 21.33 1.68
N GLU A 137 -5.49 21.43 1.41
CA GLU A 137 -6.57 20.88 2.21
C GLU A 137 -7.11 19.65 1.46
N ILE A 138 -6.81 18.47 2.00
CA ILE A 138 -7.68 17.33 1.80
C ILE A 138 -8.86 17.61 2.73
N PRO A 139 -10.07 17.85 2.23
CA PRO A 139 -11.22 17.97 3.12
C PRO A 139 -11.35 16.63 3.83
N LEU A 140 -11.02 16.62 5.12
CA LEU A 140 -11.33 15.48 5.97
C LEU A 140 -12.85 15.43 6.05
N PRO A 141 -13.47 14.25 5.87
CA PRO A 141 -14.88 14.09 6.19
C PRO A 141 -15.19 14.70 7.56
N GLU A 142 -16.31 15.40 7.72
CA GLU A 142 -16.68 15.98 9.02
C GLU A 142 -16.70 14.93 10.15
N THR A 143 -16.95 13.67 9.80
CA THR A 143 -16.87 12.49 10.68
C THR A 143 -15.46 12.14 11.13
N MET A 144 -14.43 12.51 10.38
CA MET A 144 -13.01 12.39 10.76
C MET A 144 -12.51 13.60 11.54
N ALA A 145 -13.10 14.79 11.34
CA ALA A 145 -12.76 15.99 12.11
C ALA A 145 -13.11 15.84 13.60
N SER A 146 -14.07 14.96 13.93
CA SER A 146 -14.45 14.59 15.30
C SER A 146 -13.80 13.30 15.81
N LEU A 147 -12.95 12.63 15.02
CA LEU A 147 -12.21 11.47 15.51
C LEU A 147 -11.29 11.95 16.64
N ASP A 148 -11.53 11.36 17.81
CA ASP A 148 -10.89 11.70 19.06
C ASP A 148 -9.36 11.73 18.89
N HIS A 149 -8.77 12.93 18.91
CA HIS A 149 -7.32 13.13 18.88
C HIS A 149 -6.62 12.25 19.94
N ALA A 150 -7.32 11.96 21.04
CA ALA A 150 -6.85 11.08 22.09
C ALA A 150 -6.52 9.67 21.57
N ALA A 151 -7.32 9.06 20.69
CA ALA A 151 -7.07 7.72 20.18
C ALA A 151 -5.77 7.63 19.35
N PHE A 152 -5.43 8.71 18.63
CA PHE A 152 -4.17 8.83 17.91
C PHE A 152 -2.98 9.00 18.88
N GLU A 153 -3.14 9.83 19.92
CA GLU A 153 -2.12 10.06 20.94
C GLU A 153 -1.86 8.84 21.84
N TYR A 154 -2.90 8.10 22.24
CA TYR A 154 -2.79 6.85 22.98
C TYR A 154 -2.01 5.79 22.19
N GLY A 155 -2.20 5.76 20.87
CA GLY A 155 -1.50 4.85 19.99
C GLY A 155 -0.01 5.15 19.80
N LYS A 156 0.43 6.39 20.02
CA LYS A 156 1.79 6.86 19.67
C LYS A 156 2.18 6.46 18.24
N TRP A 157 1.23 6.55 17.31
CA TRP A 157 1.44 6.15 15.92
C TRP A 157 2.38 7.14 15.23
N SER A 158 3.53 6.65 14.77
CA SER A 158 4.42 7.41 13.89
C SER A 158 3.76 7.72 12.55
N LYS A 159 4.12 8.87 11.99
CA LYS A 159 3.79 9.31 10.62
C LYS A 159 5.01 9.28 9.68
N SER A 160 6.16 8.82 10.15
CA SER A 160 7.42 8.76 9.40
C SER A 160 7.69 7.32 8.97
N GLU A 161 7.93 7.13 7.67
CA GLU A 161 8.35 5.83 7.11
C GLU A 161 9.62 5.32 7.80
N GLU A 162 10.58 6.21 8.08
CA GLU A 162 11.83 5.85 8.74
C GLU A 162 11.61 5.34 10.18
N GLU A 163 10.66 5.92 10.91
CA GLU A 163 10.28 5.46 12.24
C GLU A 163 9.46 4.16 12.20
N ILE A 164 8.57 4.00 11.22
CA ILE A 164 7.79 2.76 11.00
C ILE A 164 8.74 1.59 10.70
N ILE A 165 9.73 1.79 9.83
CA ILE A 165 10.77 0.81 9.54
C ILE A 165 11.54 0.44 10.80
N LYS A 166 12.03 1.42 11.57
CA LYS A 166 12.71 1.16 12.85
C LYS A 166 11.84 0.39 13.83
N MET A 167 10.54 0.68 13.89
CA MET A 167 9.60 -0.07 14.74
C MET A 167 9.49 -1.53 14.30
N ALA A 168 9.43 -1.77 12.99
CA ALA A 168 9.40 -3.12 12.42
C ALA A 168 10.69 -3.90 12.68
N ASP A 169 11.85 -3.31 12.36
CA ASP A 169 13.16 -3.93 12.55
C ASP A 169 13.39 -4.27 14.03
N ASN A 170 13.11 -3.33 14.94
CA ASN A 170 13.21 -3.58 16.39
C ASN A 170 12.29 -4.71 16.85
N PHE A 171 11.10 -4.85 16.29
CA PHE A 171 10.20 -5.94 16.65
C PHE A 171 10.72 -7.28 16.14
N ILE A 172 11.17 -7.35 14.89
CA ILE A 172 11.69 -8.56 14.24
C ILE A 172 12.96 -9.03 14.96
N GLU A 173 13.93 -8.13 15.18
CA GLU A 173 15.25 -8.47 15.72
C GLU A 173 15.24 -8.73 17.23
N LEU A 174 14.50 -7.94 18.01
CA LEU A 174 14.64 -7.93 19.48
C LEU A 174 13.47 -8.58 20.21
N LYS A 175 12.30 -8.70 19.56
CA LYS A 175 11.05 -9.11 20.23
C LYS A 175 10.41 -10.35 19.63
N GLY A 176 10.78 -10.75 18.42
CA GLY A 176 10.25 -11.94 17.75
C GLY A 176 10.34 -13.20 18.63
N ASP A 177 11.47 -13.41 19.30
CA ASP A 177 11.72 -14.57 20.16
C ASP A 177 10.77 -14.65 21.37
N ASN A 178 10.36 -13.50 21.89
CA ASN A 178 9.45 -13.41 23.03
C ASN A 178 7.98 -13.29 22.62
N TYR A 179 7.68 -13.09 21.33
CA TYR A 179 6.31 -12.85 20.86
C TYR A 179 5.32 -13.94 21.29
N LYS A 180 5.73 -15.22 21.21
CA LYS A 180 4.89 -16.34 21.66
C LYS A 180 4.51 -16.25 23.14
N LYS A 181 5.37 -15.65 23.97
CA LYS A 181 5.15 -15.49 25.42
C LYS A 181 4.35 -14.23 25.75
N THR A 182 4.36 -13.21 24.89
CA THR A 182 3.83 -11.88 25.23
C THR A 182 2.52 -11.53 24.53
N ARG A 183 2.22 -12.12 23.36
CA ARG A 183 1.11 -11.71 22.48
C ARG A 183 -0.29 -11.81 23.11
N ASP A 184 -0.45 -12.70 24.09
CA ASP A 184 -1.74 -13.00 24.72
C ASP A 184 -2.00 -12.12 25.96
N PHE A 185 -1.07 -11.21 26.30
CA PHE A 185 -1.15 -10.34 27.47
C PHE A 185 -1.42 -8.88 27.07
N PRO A 186 -2.69 -8.41 27.06
CA PRO A 186 -3.06 -7.10 26.53
C PRO A 186 -2.50 -5.91 27.34
N TYR A 187 -2.10 -6.13 28.59
CA TYR A 187 -1.47 -5.09 29.42
C TYR A 187 -0.01 -4.81 29.03
N LEU A 188 0.62 -5.70 28.24
CA LEU A 188 1.97 -5.47 27.73
C LEU A 188 1.89 -4.53 26.52
N SER A 189 2.39 -3.30 26.70
CA SER A 189 2.39 -2.28 25.64
C SER A 189 3.16 -2.69 24.37
N ASP A 190 4.02 -3.69 24.46
CA ASP A 190 4.85 -4.24 23.39
C ASP A 190 4.68 -5.75 23.21
N GLY A 191 3.54 -6.31 23.65
CA GLY A 191 3.24 -7.72 23.46
C GLY A 191 3.07 -8.13 21.98
N THR A 192 2.82 -7.17 21.09
CA THR A 192 2.70 -7.35 19.63
C THR A 192 3.47 -6.27 18.87
N SER A 193 3.60 -6.43 17.55
CA SER A 193 4.35 -5.48 16.69
C SER A 193 3.67 -4.12 16.55
N ARG A 194 2.34 -4.08 16.71
CA ARG A 194 1.51 -2.90 16.45
C ARG A 194 1.67 -2.37 15.01
N LEU A 195 2.06 -3.22 14.06
CA LEU A 195 2.23 -2.84 12.65
C LEU A 195 0.93 -2.89 11.83
N SER A 196 -0.18 -3.33 12.41
CA SER A 196 -1.47 -3.49 11.71
C SER A 196 -1.97 -2.23 10.99
N PRO A 197 -1.97 -1.01 11.56
CA PRO A 197 -2.41 0.16 10.81
C PRO A 197 -1.48 0.48 9.64
N TYR A 198 -0.18 0.24 9.79
CA TYR A 198 0.80 0.52 8.75
C TYR A 198 0.70 -0.43 7.57
N LEU A 199 0.45 -1.70 7.84
CA LEU A 199 0.13 -2.72 6.83
C LEU A 199 -1.19 -2.39 6.12
N ALA A 200 -2.22 -1.99 6.88
CA ALA A 200 -3.54 -1.68 6.32
C ALA A 200 -3.51 -0.51 5.32
N ILE A 201 -2.67 0.50 5.56
CA ILE A 201 -2.54 1.66 4.66
C ILE A 201 -1.38 1.52 3.64
N GLY A 202 -0.68 0.38 3.62
CA GLY A 202 0.45 0.15 2.71
C GLY A 202 1.70 0.99 2.99
N SER A 203 1.84 1.57 4.18
CA SER A 203 3.04 2.34 4.58
C SER A 203 4.25 1.45 4.92
N ILE A 204 4.03 0.14 5.04
CA ILE A 204 5.08 -0.89 5.08
C ILE A 204 4.58 -2.12 4.34
N SER A 205 5.45 -2.74 3.53
CA SER A 205 5.09 -3.93 2.74
C SER A 205 5.26 -5.21 3.56
N ALA A 206 4.35 -6.17 3.39
CA ALA A 206 4.52 -7.51 3.95
C ALA A 206 5.78 -8.21 3.42
N LYS A 207 6.24 -7.87 2.21
CA LYS A 207 7.48 -8.40 1.64
C LYS A 207 8.70 -7.91 2.42
N TYR A 208 8.71 -6.64 2.84
CA TYR A 208 9.79 -6.07 3.67
C TYR A 208 9.91 -6.82 5.00
N LEU A 209 8.78 -7.17 5.63
CA LEU A 209 8.76 -7.88 6.92
C LEU A 209 9.21 -9.36 6.84
N MET A 210 9.49 -9.86 5.64
CA MET A 210 9.85 -11.26 5.38
C MET A 210 11.27 -11.45 4.86
N VAL A 211 11.98 -10.37 4.56
CA VAL A 211 13.37 -10.35 4.10
C VAL A 211 14.27 -10.08 5.30
#